data_AF-A0A955ANU6-F1
#
_entry.id   AF-A0A955ANU6-F1
#
_cell.length_a   1.000
_cell.length_b   1.000
_cell.length_c   1.000
_cell.angle_alpha   90.00
_cell.angle_beta   90.00
_cell.angle_gamma   90.00
#
_symmetry.space_group_name_H-M   'P 1'
#
loop_
_entity.id
_entity.type
_entity.pdbx_description
1 polymer ?
#
loop_
_entity_poly.entity_id
_entity_poly.type
_entity_poly.pdbx_seq_one_letter_code
_entity_poly.pdbx_strand_id
1 'polypeptide(L)'
;MDQKPKTLTLFARVAFAIAMLSFTLFCGLLLLVTMTSSVSGTASLPNGTTAIINGPFSCASNTLTTEIEAGGHLFAFSPTKISVDGVTIGPLDESITAVEIDSNYWTATLRLNGTEVPIRR
;
A
#
# COMPACT_ATOMS: atom_id res chain seq x y z
N MET A 1 -53.75 -26.07 -30.18
CA MET A 1 -52.50 -26.61 -29.65
C MET A 1 -51.58 -25.44 -29.34
N ASP A 2 -51.61 -24.97 -28.10
CA ASP A 2 -50.80 -23.85 -27.61
C ASP A 2 -49.33 -24.26 -27.50
N GLN A 3 -48.50 -23.77 -28.41
CA GLN A 3 -47.05 -23.82 -28.26
C GLN A 3 -46.54 -22.42 -27.87
N LYS A 4 -46.48 -22.16 -26.56
CA LYS A 4 -45.62 -21.12 -25.96
C LYS A 4 -45.14 -21.63 -24.59
N PRO A 5 -43.94 -21.27 -24.12
CA PRO A 5 -42.71 -20.95 -24.83
C PRO A 5 -41.53 -21.70 -24.15
N LYS A 6 -41.16 -22.90 -24.62
CA LYS A 6 -40.03 -23.67 -24.06
C LYS A 6 -38.69 -22.92 -24.15
N THR A 7 -38.56 -22.01 -25.09
CA THR A 7 -37.38 -21.17 -25.29
C THR A 7 -37.25 -20.10 -24.22
N LEU A 8 -38.35 -19.49 -23.76
CA LEU A 8 -38.32 -18.38 -22.80
C LEU A 8 -37.84 -18.83 -21.41
N THR A 9 -38.23 -20.03 -20.99
CA THR A 9 -37.75 -20.67 -19.75
C THR A 9 -36.29 -21.10 -19.84
N LEU A 10 -35.81 -21.46 -21.04
CA LEU A 10 -34.39 -21.76 -21.26
C LEU A 10 -33.52 -20.51 -21.14
N PHE A 11 -33.93 -19.40 -21.77
CA PHE A 11 -33.22 -18.12 -21.69
C PHE A 11 -33.19 -17.55 -20.27
N ALA A 12 -34.28 -17.68 -19.51
CA ALA A 12 -34.34 -17.25 -18.11
C ALA A 12 -33.35 -18.03 -17.22
N ARG A 13 -33.19 -19.34 -17.44
CA ARG A 13 -32.22 -20.17 -16.70
C ARG A 13 -30.77 -19.82 -17.02
N VAL A 14 -30.47 -19.56 -18.30
CA VAL A 14 -29.13 -19.14 -18.74
C VAL A 14 -28.79 -17.76 -18.16
N ALA A 15 -29.72 -16.81 -18.21
CA ALA A 15 -29.52 -15.48 -17.62
C ALA A 15 -29.27 -15.55 -16.10
N PHE A 16 -30.00 -16.40 -15.38
CA PHE A 16 -29.81 -16.60 -13.95
C PHE A 16 -28.45 -17.23 -13.61
N ALA A 17 -28.00 -18.20 -14.41
CA ALA A 17 -26.68 -18.82 -14.25
C ALA A 17 -25.54 -17.81 -14.49
N ILE A 18 -25.66 -16.97 -15.52
CA ILE A 18 -24.70 -15.90 -15.80
C ILE A 18 -24.68 -14.87 -14.67
N ALA A 19 -25.84 -14.46 -14.16
CA ALA A 19 -25.94 -13.51 -13.05
C ALA A 19 -25.28 -14.06 -11.76
N MET A 20 -25.51 -15.33 -11.44
CA MET A 20 -24.86 -16.02 -10.31
C MET A 20 -23.34 -16.10 -10.48
N LEU A 21 -22.87 -16.43 -11.69
CA LEU A 21 -21.44 -16.49 -11.99
C LEU A 21 -20.79 -15.10 -11.84
N SER A 22 -21.46 -14.07 -12.36
CA SER A 22 -21.02 -12.67 -12.30
C SER A 22 -20.94 -12.18 -10.86
N PHE A 23 -21.96 -12.49 -10.05
CA PHE A 23 -22.00 -12.13 -8.63
C PHE A 23 -20.89 -12.84 -7.84
N THR A 24 -20.65 -14.12 -8.12
CA THR A 24 -19.58 -14.88 -7.45
C THR A 24 -18.21 -14.34 -7.82
N LEU A 25 -17.98 -14.01 -9.10
CA LEU A 25 -16.75 -13.36 -9.57
C LEU A 25 -16.56 -11.99 -8.91
N PHE A 26 -17.61 -11.18 -8.83
CA PHE A 26 -17.57 -9.86 -8.21
C PHE A 26 -17.27 -9.93 -6.71
N CYS A 27 -17.93 -10.83 -5.97
CA CYS A 27 -17.66 -11.08 -4.56
C CYS A 27 -16.24 -11.63 -4.34
N GLY A 28 -15.77 -12.52 -5.21
CA GLY A 28 -14.40 -13.02 -5.18
C GLY A 28 -13.36 -11.92 -5.39
N LEU A 29 -13.63 -11.00 -6.32
CA LEU A 29 -12.77 -9.84 -6.59
C LEU A 29 -12.73 -8.89 -5.39
N LEU A 30 -13.89 -8.60 -4.77
CA LEU A 30 -13.97 -7.77 -3.57
C LEU A 30 -13.19 -8.38 -2.40
N LEU A 31 -13.33 -9.69 -2.17
CA LEU A 31 -12.60 -10.39 -1.12
C LEU A 31 -11.09 -10.33 -1.35
N LEU A 32 -10.64 -10.51 -2.60
CA LEU A 32 -9.22 -10.41 -2.97
C LEU A 32 -8.67 -8.99 -2.73
N VAL A 33 -9.45 -7.95 -3.01
CA VAL A 33 -9.08 -6.55 -2.70
C VAL A 33 -8.99 -6.30 -1.19
N THR A 34 -9.82 -6.95 -0.38
CA THR A 34 -9.79 -6.80 1.08
C THR A 34 -8.73 -7.65 1.79
N MET A 35 -8.22 -8.68 1.14
CA MET A 35 -7.17 -9.59 1.66
C MET A 35 -5.76 -9.06 1.36
N THR A 36 -5.56 -7.75 1.43
CA THR A 36 -4.21 -7.18 1.45
C THR A 36 -3.65 -7.40 2.85
N SER A 37 -2.86 -8.46 3.01
CA SER A 37 -2.07 -8.71 4.23
C SER A 37 -1.39 -7.40 4.65
N SER A 38 -1.54 -7.01 5.91
CA SER A 38 -0.80 -5.89 6.47
C SER A 38 0.68 -6.29 6.53
N VAL A 39 1.42 -5.98 5.47
CA VAL A 39 2.89 -6.06 5.48
C VAL A 39 3.35 -5.04 6.51
N SER A 40 4.17 -5.46 7.47
CA SER A 40 4.78 -4.54 8.43
C SER A 40 6.23 -4.96 8.66
N GLY A 41 7.07 -3.98 8.93
CA GLY A 41 8.48 -4.21 9.15
C GLY A 41 9.15 -3.01 9.81
N THR A 42 10.43 -3.19 10.10
CA THR A 42 11.25 -2.17 10.73
C THR A 42 12.57 -2.02 10.00
N ALA A 43 13.09 -0.80 9.92
CA ALA A 43 14.40 -0.52 9.35
C ALA A 43 15.23 0.33 10.31
N SER A 44 16.49 -0.06 10.52
CA SER A 44 17.43 0.76 11.28
C SER A 44 17.88 1.95 10.44
N LEU A 45 17.79 3.14 11.02
CA LEU A 45 18.24 4.38 10.40
C LEU A 45 19.67 4.72 10.83
N PRO A 46 20.41 5.51 10.05
CA PRO A 46 21.80 5.86 10.36
C PRO A 46 21.99 6.62 11.68
N ASN A 47 20.96 7.33 12.18
CA ASN A 47 21.00 7.99 13.49
C ASN A 47 20.71 7.03 14.67
N GLY A 48 20.55 5.74 14.42
CA GLY A 48 20.22 4.71 15.42
C GLY A 48 18.72 4.57 15.71
N THR A 49 17.88 5.44 15.14
CA THR A 49 16.42 5.31 15.27
C THR A 49 15.90 4.12 14.47
N THR A 50 14.83 3.48 14.93
CA THR A 50 14.15 2.43 14.18
C THR A 50 12.93 3.03 13.48
N ALA A 51 12.88 2.94 12.16
CA ALA A 51 11.69 3.27 11.39
C ALA A 51 10.69 2.11 11.42
N ILE A 52 9.42 2.39 11.68
CA ILE A 52 8.32 1.43 11.59
C ILE A 52 7.63 1.64 10.25
N ILE A 53 7.46 0.58 9.47
CA ILE A 53 6.85 0.65 8.14
C ILE A 53 5.62 -0.25 8.11
N ASN A 54 4.47 0.33 7.82
CA ASN A 54 3.21 -0.39 7.64
C ASN A 54 2.78 -0.31 6.18
N GLY A 55 2.32 -1.42 5.63
CA GLY A 55 1.98 -1.57 4.22
C GLY A 55 3.12 -2.15 3.37
N PRO A 56 2.89 -2.32 2.07
CA PRO A 56 3.90 -2.83 1.13
C PRO A 56 5.12 -1.91 1.07
N PHE A 57 6.31 -2.48 1.26
CA PHE A 57 7.57 -1.76 1.15
C PHE A 57 8.71 -2.66 0.64
N SER A 58 9.75 -2.02 0.11
CA SER A 58 11.06 -2.60 -0.13
C SER A 58 12.10 -1.76 0.62
N CYS A 59 13.14 -2.40 1.15
CA CYS A 59 14.19 -1.71 1.86
C CYS A 59 15.56 -2.12 1.31
N ALA A 60 16.39 -1.13 1.02
CA ALA A 60 17.79 -1.29 0.68
C ALA A 60 18.61 -0.45 1.67
N SER A 61 19.52 -1.08 2.39
CA SER A 61 20.44 -0.38 3.29
C SER A 61 21.85 -0.52 2.74
N ASN A 62 22.50 0.62 2.53
CA ASN A 62 23.93 0.70 2.24
C ASN A 62 24.64 1.28 3.47
N THR A 63 25.98 1.29 3.50
CA THR A 63 26.75 1.61 4.73
C THR A 63 26.47 2.98 5.34
N LEU A 64 25.89 3.93 4.60
CA LEU A 64 25.63 5.30 5.08
C LEU A 64 24.17 5.73 4.93
N THR A 65 23.34 4.97 4.22
CA THR A 65 22.01 5.39 3.79
C THR A 65 21.04 4.23 3.87
N THR A 66 19.88 4.48 4.45
CA THR A 66 18.74 3.56 4.43
C THR A 66 17.73 4.09 3.44
N GLU A 67 17.45 3.31 2.40
CA GLU A 67 16.48 3.61 1.36
C GLU A 67 15.27 2.68 1.51
N ILE A 68 14.09 3.28 1.60
CA ILE A 68 12.82 2.58 1.77
C ILE A 68 11.92 3.01 0.61
N GLU A 69 11.53 2.07 -0.22
CA GLU A 69 10.54 2.31 -1.27
C GLU A 69 9.18 1.85 -0.76
N ALA A 70 8.22 2.77 -0.64
CA ALA A 70 6.89 2.47 -0.13
C ALA A 70 5.85 3.36 -0.80
N GLY A 71 4.73 2.76 -1.22
CA GLY A 71 3.61 3.49 -1.84
C GLY A 71 3.97 4.38 -3.03
N GLY A 72 4.94 3.94 -3.84
CA GLY A 72 5.41 4.67 -5.02
C GLY A 72 6.37 5.83 -4.73
N HIS A 73 6.84 5.96 -3.49
CA HIS A 73 7.81 6.97 -3.05
C HIS A 73 9.10 6.33 -2.56
N LEU A 74 10.23 7.00 -2.81
CA LEU A 74 11.55 6.60 -2.30
C LEU A 74 11.93 7.48 -1.11
N PHE A 75 11.91 6.91 0.09
CA PHE A 75 12.37 7.53 1.32
C PHE A 75 13.85 7.20 1.54
N ALA A 76 14.73 8.21 1.45
CA ALA A 76 16.15 8.05 1.68
C ALA A 76 16.59 8.77 2.96
N PHE A 77 17.14 8.00 3.89
CA PHE A 77 17.63 8.43 5.19
C PHE A 77 19.15 8.37 5.20
N SER A 78 19.80 9.52 5.23
CA SER A 78 21.25 9.68 5.40
C SER A 78 21.55 10.13 6.83
N PRO A 79 22.82 10.13 7.28
CA PRO A 79 23.15 10.41 8.68
C PRO A 79 22.78 11.82 9.17
N THR A 80 22.45 12.73 8.25
CA THR A 80 22.08 14.12 8.59
C THR A 80 20.82 14.61 7.89
N LYS A 81 20.23 13.84 6.97
CA LYS A 81 19.13 14.31 6.11
C LYS A 81 18.13 13.21 5.84
N ILE A 82 16.87 13.63 5.78
CA ILE A 82 15.74 12.85 5.29
C ILE A 82 15.34 13.44 3.93
N SER A 83 15.18 12.57 2.94
CA SER A 83 14.73 12.93 1.61
C SER A 83 13.65 12.00 1.11
N VAL A 84 12.71 12.55 0.33
CA VAL A 84 11.65 11.80 -0.32
C VAL A 84 11.70 12.14 -1.81
N ASP A 85 11.78 11.12 -2.66
CA ASP A 85 11.92 11.27 -4.12
C ASP A 85 13.05 12.22 -4.54
N GLY A 86 14.16 12.19 -3.78
CA GLY A 86 15.33 13.05 -3.99
C GLY A 86 15.19 14.48 -3.44
N VAL A 87 14.03 14.87 -2.93
CA VAL A 87 13.81 16.18 -2.30
C VAL A 87 14.11 16.08 -0.80
N THR A 88 15.01 16.93 -0.30
CA THR A 88 15.30 17.00 1.15
C THR A 88 14.13 17.65 1.88
N ILE A 89 13.55 16.92 2.85
CA ILE A 89 12.41 17.38 3.65
C ILE A 89 12.81 17.87 5.04
N GLY A 90 13.97 17.46 5.54
CA GLY A 90 14.48 17.89 6.84
C GLY A 90 15.74 17.15 7.29
N PRO A 91 16.28 17.52 8.46
CA PRO A 91 17.41 16.83 9.06
C PRO A 91 17.01 15.48 9.67
N LEU A 92 17.96 14.52 9.68
CA LEU A 92 17.88 13.31 10.51
C LEU A 92 18.86 13.49 11.68
N ASP A 93 18.44 14.22 12.71
CA ASP A 93 19.25 14.50 13.90
C ASP A 93 18.68 13.81 15.14
N GLU A 94 19.23 14.13 16.31
CA GLU A 94 18.83 13.57 17.61
C GLU A 94 17.40 13.96 18.02
N SER A 95 16.80 14.97 17.40
CA SER A 95 15.41 15.34 17.68
C SER A 95 14.43 14.33 17.11
N ILE A 96 14.83 13.57 16.09
CA ILE A 96 14.01 12.53 15.46
C ILE A 96 14.18 11.24 16.26
N THR A 97 13.16 10.93 17.08
CA THR A 97 13.13 9.75 17.97
C THR A 97 12.18 8.67 17.48
N ALA A 98 11.25 9.00 16.58
CA ALA A 98 10.36 8.06 15.92
C ALA A 98 10.19 8.40 14.44
N VAL A 99 10.23 7.37 13.60
CA VAL A 99 9.97 7.46 12.16
C VAL A 99 8.95 6.39 11.81
N GLU A 100 7.84 6.80 11.21
CA GLU A 100 6.77 5.89 10.78
C GLU A 100 6.46 6.16 9.30
N ILE A 101 6.34 5.09 8.52
CA ILE A 101 5.93 5.14 7.12
C ILE A 101 4.68 4.28 6.99
N ASP A 102 3.54 4.90 6.72
CA ASP A 102 2.31 4.18 6.40
C ASP A 102 2.09 4.24 4.90
N SER A 103 2.11 3.08 4.23
CA SER A 103 1.93 2.96 2.79
C SER A 103 0.69 2.13 2.43
N ASN A 104 0.12 2.47 1.30
CA ASN A 104 -0.68 1.56 0.48
C ASN A 104 0.00 1.44 -0.88
N TYR A 105 -0.50 0.59 -1.79
CA TYR A 105 0.13 0.36 -3.10
C TYR A 105 0.37 1.62 -3.96
N TRP A 106 -0.23 2.78 -3.63
CA TRP A 106 -0.25 3.98 -4.48
C TRP A 106 0.19 5.28 -3.79
N THR A 107 0.20 5.28 -2.46
CA THR A 107 0.51 6.45 -1.63
C THR A 107 1.26 6.01 -0.39
N ALA A 108 2.11 6.88 0.11
CA ALA A 108 2.72 6.73 1.42
C ALA A 108 2.60 8.03 2.21
N THR A 109 2.59 7.91 3.52
CA THR A 109 2.69 9.02 4.46
C THR A 109 3.92 8.80 5.33
N LEU A 110 4.63 9.87 5.63
CA LEU A 110 5.77 9.86 6.54
C LEU A 110 5.40 10.63 7.79
N ARG A 111 5.63 10.03 8.95
CA ARG A 111 5.50 10.66 10.24
C ARG A 111 6.83 10.68 10.96
N LEU A 112 7.21 11.86 11.43
CA LEU A 112 8.39 12.07 12.27
C LEU A 112 7.90 12.51 13.65
N ASN A 113 8.25 11.74 14.69
CA ASN A 113 7.76 11.95 16.06
C ASN A 113 6.23 12.11 16.13
N GLY A 114 5.49 11.29 15.37
CA GLY A 114 4.03 11.35 15.27
C GLY A 114 3.46 12.52 14.45
N THR A 115 4.31 13.41 13.92
CA THR A 115 3.88 14.53 13.06
C THR A 115 4.01 14.16 11.60
N GLU A 116 2.92 14.29 10.85
CA GLU A 116 2.92 14.00 9.41
C GLU A 116 3.74 15.04 8.64
N VAL A 117 4.64 14.55 7.80
CA VAL A 117 5.46 15.38 6.92
C VAL A 117 4.82 15.40 5.54
N PRO A 118 4.51 16.60 5.00
CA PRO A 118 3.91 16.70 3.68
C PRO A 118 4.91 16.24 2.60
N ILE A 119 4.58 15.14 1.94
CA ILE A 119 5.31 14.63 0.78
C ILE A 119 4.80 15.38 -0.45
N ARG A 120 5.68 16.13 -1.12
CA ARG A 120 5.35 16.83 -2.37
C ARG A 120 5.77 15.95 -3.54
N ARG A 121 4.84 15.70 -4.46
CA ARG A 121 5.14 15.16 -5.79
C ARG A 121 5.72 16.23 -6.70
#